data_AF-A0A1G9RAP1-F1
#
_entry.id   AF-A0A1G9RAP1-F1
#
_cell.length_a   1.000
_cell.length_b   1.000
_cell.length_c   1.000
_cell.angle_alpha   90.00
_cell.angle_beta   90.00
_cell.angle_gamma   90.00
#
_symmetry.space_group_name_H-M   'P 1'
#
loop_
_entity.id
_entity.type
_entity.pdbx_description
1 polymer ?
#
loop_
_entity_poly.entity_id
_entity_poly.type
_entity_poly.pdbx_seq_one_letter_code
_entity_poly.pdbx_strand_id
1 'polypeptide(L)'
;MKRRTFLKSLGVIATGVAMGGLAGCGFHLRGQGEPLGFDRLTLTAPIGELTDSVRRELANADVMLVDDAPLRVNLGPENIQEYTLTAGDTGTQEIELRLTAPFSVQRTRDGAYLLDQQRIEVVTTYLANDDDLLVLGDLREQALEDLRREAARQLLSRLRSLDTP
;
A
#
# COMPACT_ATOMS: atom_id res chain seq x y z
N MET A 1 -50.01 9.09 -73.16
CA MET A 1 -51.25 9.37 -72.41
C MET A 1 -50.92 9.49 -70.92
N LYS A 2 -51.41 10.57 -70.26
CA LYS A 2 -51.58 10.83 -68.80
C LYS A 2 -50.47 10.34 -67.83
N ARG A 3 -49.52 11.18 -67.41
CA ARG A 3 -49.53 12.11 -66.24
C ARG A 3 -50.15 11.54 -64.94
N ARG A 4 -49.32 11.48 -63.88
CA ARG A 4 -49.58 11.74 -62.43
C ARG A 4 -48.44 11.12 -61.61
N THR A 5 -47.32 11.80 -61.34
CA THR A 5 -47.11 12.71 -60.19
C THR A 5 -47.97 12.41 -58.97
N PHE A 6 -47.38 11.74 -57.98
CA PHE A 6 -47.73 11.89 -56.56
C PHE A 6 -46.45 11.76 -55.72
N LEU A 7 -45.85 12.92 -55.43
CA LEU A 7 -45.04 13.13 -54.24
C LEU A 7 -45.96 13.07 -53.02
N LYS A 8 -45.58 12.26 -52.04
CA LYS A 8 -45.94 12.29 -50.62
C LYS A 8 -45.18 11.10 -50.01
N SER A 9 -44.44 11.13 -48.90
CA SER A 9 -44.19 12.12 -47.86
C SER A 9 -43.59 11.30 -46.71
N LEU A 10 -42.58 11.80 -45.99
CA LEU A 10 -42.06 11.28 -44.72
C LEU A 10 -41.41 9.89 -44.81
N GLY A 11 -40.11 9.71 -44.57
CA GLY A 11 -39.34 10.26 -43.47
C GLY A 11 -39.20 9.21 -42.38
N VAL A 12 -38.15 8.38 -42.44
CA VAL A 12 -37.47 7.81 -41.27
C VAL A 12 -36.04 7.50 -41.72
N ILE A 13 -35.11 8.34 -41.28
CA ILE A 13 -33.68 8.06 -41.28
C ILE A 13 -33.47 7.00 -40.20
N ALA A 14 -33.29 5.74 -40.58
CA ALA A 14 -32.88 4.69 -39.66
C ALA A 14 -31.35 4.73 -39.52
N THR A 15 -30.85 5.75 -38.83
CA THR A 15 -29.53 5.74 -38.23
C THR A 15 -29.52 4.64 -37.16
N GLY A 16 -28.95 3.49 -37.50
CA GLY A 16 -28.65 2.42 -36.54
C GLY A 16 -27.56 2.90 -35.59
N VAL A 17 -27.98 3.54 -34.50
CA VAL A 17 -27.13 3.96 -33.39
C VAL A 17 -26.58 2.72 -32.70
N ALA A 18 -25.30 2.44 -32.92
CA ALA A 18 -24.51 1.59 -32.06
C ALA A 18 -24.28 2.32 -30.72
N MET A 19 -25.23 2.20 -29.80
CA MET A 19 -25.07 2.61 -28.40
C MET A 19 -25.31 1.39 -27.51
N GLY A 20 -24.27 0.57 -27.37
CA GLY A 20 -24.26 -0.57 -26.47
C GLY A 20 -22.95 -0.61 -25.72
N GLY A 21 -22.93 -0.07 -24.51
CA GLY A 21 -21.96 -0.42 -23.47
C GLY A 21 -20.60 0.26 -23.54
N LEU A 22 -20.55 1.58 -23.33
CA LEU A 22 -19.44 2.13 -22.56
C LEU A 22 -19.62 1.67 -21.10
N ALA A 23 -19.38 0.38 -20.84
CA ALA A 23 -19.05 -0.09 -19.51
C ALA A 23 -17.66 0.48 -19.21
N GLY A 24 -17.61 1.75 -18.80
CA GLY A 24 -16.41 2.31 -18.20
C GLY A 24 -16.03 1.38 -17.06
N CYS A 25 -14.80 0.87 -17.08
CA CYS A 25 -14.24 0.12 -15.95
C CYS A 25 -14.57 0.91 -14.69
N GLY A 26 -15.35 0.32 -13.77
CA GLY A 26 -15.84 0.96 -12.55
C GLY A 26 -14.71 1.25 -11.57
N PHE A 27 -13.80 2.13 -11.94
CA PHE A 27 -12.78 2.67 -11.07
C PHE A 27 -13.46 3.59 -10.07
N HIS A 28 -13.76 3.05 -8.90
CA HIS A 28 -14.11 3.85 -7.75
C HIS A 28 -12.87 4.64 -7.31
N LEU A 29 -13.03 5.95 -7.12
CA LEU A 29 -11.95 6.80 -6.61
C LEU A 29 -11.55 6.29 -5.22
N ARG A 30 -10.43 5.58 -5.15
CA ARG A 30 -9.73 5.26 -3.91
C ARG A 30 -9.03 6.54 -3.41
N GLY A 31 -9.83 7.56 -3.12
CA GLY A 31 -9.33 8.87 -2.65
C GLY A 31 -9.13 8.91 -1.14
N GLN A 32 -9.71 7.94 -0.43
CA GLN A 32 -9.66 7.81 1.02
C GLN A 32 -9.55 6.29 1.19
N GLY A 33 -8.41 5.78 1.66
CA GLY A 33 -8.29 4.35 1.94
C GLY A 33 -9.48 3.91 2.78
N GLU A 34 -10.05 2.74 2.51
CA GLU A 34 -11.22 2.31 3.27
C GLU A 34 -10.94 2.46 4.78
N PRO A 35 -11.87 3.07 5.53
CA PRO A 35 -11.64 3.31 6.94
C PRO A 35 -11.32 1.98 7.61
N LEU A 36 -10.36 2.02 8.53
CA LEU A 36 -10.15 0.87 9.40
C LEU A 36 -11.44 0.64 10.19
N GLY A 37 -11.80 -0.62 10.47
CA GLY A 37 -12.98 -0.96 11.27
C GLY A 37 -12.90 -0.50 12.74
N PHE A 38 -11.86 0.27 13.09
CA PHE A 38 -11.55 0.77 14.41
C PHE A 38 -10.80 2.11 14.29
N ASP A 39 -10.99 2.97 15.28
CA ASP A 39 -10.41 4.31 15.39
C ASP A 39 -9.35 4.42 16.50
N ARG A 40 -9.21 3.38 17.34
CA ARG A 40 -8.30 3.31 18.48
C ARG A 40 -7.48 2.03 18.47
N LEU A 41 -6.19 2.15 18.72
CA LEU A 41 -5.25 1.03 18.75
C LEU A 41 -4.20 1.20 19.84
N THR A 42 -3.82 0.11 20.51
CA THR A 42 -2.64 0.08 21.39
C THR A 42 -1.45 -0.47 20.60
N LEU A 43 -0.34 0.25 20.56
CA LEU A 43 0.89 -0.17 19.88
C LEU A 43 1.99 -0.45 20.90
N THR A 44 2.40 -1.71 21.01
CA THR A 44 3.60 -2.13 21.74
C THR A 44 4.71 -2.38 20.73
N ALA A 45 5.73 -1.54 20.71
CA ALA A 45 6.83 -1.64 19.75
C ALA A 45 8.15 -1.15 20.38
N PRO A 46 9.31 -1.63 19.92
CA PRO A 46 10.59 -1.04 20.30
C PRO A 46 10.71 0.39 19.74
N ILE A 47 11.62 1.18 20.32
CA ILE A 47 11.96 2.51 19.79
C ILE A 47 12.78 2.32 18.51
N GLY A 48 12.38 2.98 17.41
CA GLY A 48 13.08 2.89 16.12
C GLY A 48 12.28 3.50 14.97
N GLU A 49 12.93 3.61 13.80
CA GLU A 49 12.41 4.34 12.64
C GLU A 49 11.22 3.64 11.97
N LEU A 50 11.16 2.31 12.03
CA LEU A 50 9.96 1.56 11.61
C LEU A 50 8.77 1.90 12.50
N THR A 51 8.96 1.97 13.82
CA THR A 51 7.89 2.33 14.77
C THR A 51 7.37 3.73 14.48
N ASP A 52 8.25 4.68 14.19
CA ASP A 52 7.84 6.04 13.82
C ASP A 52 7.09 6.09 12.49
N SER A 53 7.51 5.27 11.51
CA SER A 53 6.79 5.12 10.24
C SER A 53 5.39 4.53 10.44
N VAL A 54 5.26 3.49 11.27
CA VAL A 54 3.96 2.88 11.63
C VAL A 54 3.06 3.89 12.34
N ARG A 55 3.60 4.67 13.28
CA ARG A 55 2.83 5.72 13.98
C ARG A 55 2.30 6.79 13.03
N ARG A 56 3.13 7.24 12.08
CA ARG A 56 2.71 8.22 11.06
C ARG A 56 1.61 7.66 10.15
N GLU A 57 1.78 6.43 9.66
CA GLU A 57 0.76 5.79 8.81
C GLU A 57 -0.57 5.57 9.55
N LEU A 58 -0.53 5.16 10.82
CA LEU A 58 -1.74 5.05 11.66
C LEU A 58 -2.43 6.40 11.86
N ALA A 59 -1.66 7.46 12.12
CA ALA A 59 -2.21 8.81 12.26
C ALA A 59 -2.83 9.31 10.93
N ASN A 60 -2.19 9.03 9.79
CA ASN A 60 -2.72 9.34 8.46
C ASN A 60 -4.01 8.57 8.13
N ALA A 61 -4.24 7.44 8.81
CA ALA A 61 -5.47 6.65 8.72
C ALA A 61 -6.50 7.00 9.81
N ASP A 62 -6.33 8.13 10.50
CA ASP A 62 -7.19 8.62 11.58
C ASP A 62 -7.30 7.66 12.79
N VAL A 63 -6.30 6.80 13.02
CA VAL A 63 -6.25 5.90 14.18
C VAL A 63 -5.47 6.53 15.34
N MET A 64 -6.14 6.67 16.48
CA MET A 64 -5.55 7.16 17.71
C MET A 64 -4.84 6.05 18.48
N LEU A 65 -3.57 6.30 18.84
CA LEU A 65 -2.81 5.42 19.72
C LEU A 65 -3.12 5.70 21.19
N VAL A 66 -3.63 4.69 21.89
CA VAL A 66 -4.05 4.78 23.30
C VAL A 66 -3.73 3.48 24.04
N ASP A 67 -3.47 3.55 25.33
CA ASP A 67 -3.04 2.38 26.12
C ASP A 67 -4.16 1.35 26.35
N ASP A 68 -5.42 1.79 26.33
CA ASP A 68 -6.61 0.97 26.55
C ASP A 68 -7.49 0.92 25.29
N ALA A 69 -6.95 0.39 24.20
CA ALA A 69 -7.69 0.16 22.97
C ALA A 69 -8.26 -1.28 22.93
N PRO A 70 -9.34 -1.53 22.18
CA PRO A 70 -9.89 -2.87 21.97
C PRO A 70 -8.90 -3.84 21.30
N LEU A 71 -7.97 -3.30 20.51
CA LEU A 71 -6.94 -4.03 19.78
C LEU A 71 -5.55 -3.58 20.21
N ARG A 72 -4.65 -4.54 20.36
CA ARG A 72 -3.23 -4.33 20.61
C ARG A 72 -2.39 -4.93 19.49
N VAL A 73 -1.54 -4.13 18.87
CA VAL A 73 -0.48 -4.59 17.96
C VAL A 73 0.82 -4.69 18.74
N ASN A 74 1.44 -5.86 18.71
CA ASN A 74 2.80 -6.06 19.20
C ASN A 74 3.73 -6.15 17.99
N LEU A 75 4.54 -5.13 17.77
CA LEU A 75 5.54 -5.06 16.71
C LEU A 75 6.92 -5.38 17.30
N GLY A 76 7.61 -6.35 16.72
CA GLY A 76 9.00 -6.66 17.07
C GLY A 76 10.01 -5.71 16.41
N PRO A 77 11.30 -5.89 16.71
CA PRO A 77 12.36 -5.09 16.09
C PRO A 77 12.44 -5.34 14.58
N GLU A 78 12.80 -4.29 13.84
CA GLU A 78 13.16 -4.43 12.43
C GLU A 78 14.50 -5.17 12.28
N ASN A 79 14.61 -5.97 11.24
CA ASN A 79 15.86 -6.58 10.79
C ASN A 79 16.07 -6.20 9.34
N ILE A 80 17.13 -5.46 9.07
CA ILE A 80 17.49 -4.99 7.73
C ILE A 80 18.70 -5.79 7.23
N GLN A 81 18.58 -6.33 6.03
CA GLN A 81 19.61 -7.08 5.33
C GLN A 81 19.90 -6.41 3.99
N GLU A 82 21.13 -6.56 3.53
CA GLU A 82 21.62 -5.92 2.31
C GLU A 82 22.35 -6.95 1.45
N TYR A 83 22.04 -6.96 0.16
CA TYR A 83 22.58 -7.91 -0.80
C TYR A 83 22.99 -7.18 -2.08
N THR A 84 24.25 -7.32 -2.48
CA THR A 84 24.71 -6.86 -3.81
C THR A 84 24.25 -7.87 -4.87
N LEU A 85 23.49 -7.39 -5.86
CA LEU A 85 22.93 -8.21 -6.94
C LEU A 85 23.80 -8.21 -8.20
N THR A 86 24.61 -7.18 -8.41
CA THR A 86 25.48 -7.09 -9.60
C THR A 86 26.62 -8.11 -9.56
N ALA A 87 26.86 -8.77 -10.68
CA ALA A 87 28.02 -9.62 -10.91
C ALA A 87 29.04 -8.91 -11.81
N GLY A 88 30.24 -8.66 -11.30
CA GLY A 88 31.35 -8.06 -12.07
C GLY A 88 31.71 -6.63 -11.64
N ASP A 89 32.75 -6.08 -12.28
CA ASP A 89 33.37 -4.79 -11.93
C ASP A 89 32.95 -3.69 -12.93
N THR A 90 31.66 -3.33 -12.91
CA THR A 90 31.07 -2.37 -13.86
C THR A 90 30.96 -0.94 -13.32
N GLY A 91 31.56 -0.63 -12.17
CA GLY A 91 31.47 0.69 -11.49
C GLY A 91 30.10 1.04 -10.90
N THR A 92 29.03 0.44 -11.42
CA THR A 92 27.67 0.47 -10.86
C THR A 92 27.33 -0.88 -10.24
N GLN A 93 26.81 -0.85 -9.01
CA GLN A 93 26.32 -2.01 -8.26
C GLN A 93 24.84 -1.82 -7.92
N GLU A 94 24.03 -2.83 -8.19
CA GLU A 94 22.65 -2.91 -7.72
C GLU A 94 22.65 -3.54 -6.33
N ILE A 95 22.05 -2.84 -5.37
CA ILE A 95 21.97 -3.27 -3.97
C ILE A 95 20.51 -3.46 -3.61
N GLU A 96 20.18 -4.66 -3.15
CA GLU A 96 18.89 -5.00 -2.54
C GLU A 96 18.94 -4.73 -1.04
N LEU A 97 17.95 -4.02 -0.53
CA LEU A 97 17.66 -3.94 0.90
C LEU A 97 16.39 -4.76 1.19
N ARG A 98 16.41 -5.49 2.30
CA ARG A 98 15.29 -6.29 2.79
C ARG A 98 15.04 -5.99 4.26
N LEU A 99 13.82 -5.62 4.61
CA LEU A 99 13.38 -5.49 5.99
C LEU A 99 12.44 -6.63 6.33
N THR A 100 12.68 -7.22 7.49
CA THR A 100 11.73 -8.12 8.13
C THR A 100 11.38 -7.63 9.54
N ALA A 101 10.12 -7.75 9.92
CA ALA A 101 9.68 -7.44 11.28
C ALA A 101 8.55 -8.40 11.71
N PRO A 102 8.70 -9.13 12.83
CA PRO A 102 7.61 -9.95 13.35
C PRO A 102 6.54 -9.06 14.00
N PHE A 103 5.27 -9.45 13.90
CA PHE A 103 4.19 -8.77 14.61
C PHE A 103 3.08 -9.74 15.00
N SER A 104 2.28 -9.33 15.98
CA SER A 104 1.02 -9.99 16.34
C SER A 104 -0.06 -8.97 16.66
N VAL A 105 -1.31 -9.40 16.56
CA VAL A 105 -2.49 -8.60 16.91
C VAL A 105 -3.33 -9.36 17.90
N GLN A 106 -3.61 -8.72 19.02
CA GLN A 106 -4.41 -9.26 20.11
C GLN A 106 -5.64 -8.40 20.33
N ARG A 107 -6.71 -9.04 20.77
CA ARG A 107 -7.88 -8.36 21.31
C ARG A 107 -7.72 -8.21 22.82
N THR A 108 -7.82 -6.98 23.31
CA THR A 108 -7.49 -6.64 24.71
C THR A 108 -8.48 -7.24 25.70
N ARG A 109 -9.77 -7.39 25.35
CA ARG A 109 -10.82 -7.87 26.27
C ARG A 109 -10.63 -9.31 26.77
N ASP A 110 -10.07 -10.18 25.94
CA ASP A 110 -9.91 -11.62 26.22
C ASP A 110 -8.47 -12.12 26.00
N GLY A 111 -7.56 -11.24 25.55
CA GLY A 111 -6.19 -11.60 25.22
C GLY A 111 -6.06 -12.51 23.98
N ALA A 112 -7.14 -12.70 23.23
CA ALA A 112 -7.13 -13.61 22.08
C ALA A 112 -6.30 -13.02 20.94
N TYR A 113 -5.42 -13.83 20.35
CA TYR A 113 -4.71 -13.47 19.13
C TYR A 113 -5.66 -13.51 17.93
N LEU A 114 -5.81 -12.36 17.26
CA LEU A 114 -6.47 -12.28 15.95
C LEU A 114 -5.49 -12.62 14.84
N LEU A 115 -4.24 -12.17 15.00
CA LEU A 115 -3.10 -12.54 14.17
C LEU A 115 -1.96 -12.95 15.09
N ASP A 116 -1.53 -14.19 15.00
CA ASP A 116 -0.36 -14.68 15.72
C ASP A 116 0.82 -14.90 14.76
N GLN A 117 2.03 -14.66 15.27
CA GLN A 117 3.32 -14.96 14.59
C GLN A 117 3.42 -14.48 13.15
N GLN A 118 2.86 -13.32 12.83
CA GLN A 118 2.97 -12.75 11.50
C GLN A 118 4.35 -12.12 11.28
N ARG A 119 4.70 -11.92 10.01
CA ARG A 119 5.93 -11.24 9.60
C ARG A 119 5.64 -10.30 8.44
N ILE A 120 6.14 -9.09 8.53
CA ILE A 120 6.24 -8.15 7.41
C ILE A 120 7.58 -8.39 6.75
N GLU A 121 7.58 -8.44 5.43
CA GLU A 121 8.78 -8.54 4.61
C GLU A 121 8.64 -7.61 3.42
N VAL A 122 9.58 -6.68 3.28
CA VAL A 122 9.62 -5.70 2.20
C VAL A 122 11.02 -5.65 1.63
N VAL A 123 11.09 -5.52 0.31
CA VAL A 123 12.33 -5.46 -0.45
C VAL A 123 12.31 -4.21 -1.33
N THR A 124 13.45 -3.54 -1.44
CA THR A 124 13.69 -2.47 -2.43
C THR A 124 15.09 -2.63 -3.00
N THR A 125 15.35 -2.01 -4.14
CA THR A 125 16.69 -1.93 -4.71
C THR A 125 17.08 -0.49 -4.98
N TYR A 126 18.39 -0.21 -4.91
CA TYR A 126 18.97 1.05 -5.36
C TYR A 126 20.28 0.79 -6.11
N LEU A 127 20.66 1.73 -6.98
CA LEU A 127 21.91 1.69 -7.72
C LEU A 127 22.97 2.50 -6.98
N ALA A 128 24.08 1.87 -6.68
CA ALA A 128 25.29 2.47 -6.14
C ALA A 128 26.29 2.67 -7.28
N ASN A 129 26.85 3.88 -7.41
CA ASN A 129 27.96 4.15 -8.31
C ASN A 129 29.20 4.50 -7.48
N ASP A 130 30.32 3.84 -7.74
CA ASP A 130 31.56 4.03 -6.99
C ASP A 130 32.18 5.42 -7.22
N ASP A 131 31.82 6.08 -8.33
CA ASP A 131 32.27 7.44 -8.67
C ASP A 131 31.57 8.54 -7.85
N ASP A 132 30.45 8.24 -7.17
CA ASP A 132 29.60 9.22 -6.47
C ASP A 132 29.38 8.85 -4.99
N LEU A 133 30.46 8.65 -4.23
CA LEU A 133 30.41 8.23 -2.82
C LEU A 133 29.63 9.16 -1.89
N LEU A 134 29.56 10.46 -2.20
CA LEU A 134 28.76 11.43 -1.43
C LEU A 134 27.25 11.16 -1.55
N VAL A 135 26.80 10.71 -2.73
CA VAL A 135 25.38 10.47 -3.02
C VAL A 135 24.95 9.10 -2.52
N LEU A 136 25.89 8.16 -2.41
CA LEU A 136 25.60 6.79 -1.99
C LEU A 136 24.92 6.69 -0.62
N GLY A 137 25.38 7.49 0.34
CA GLY A 137 24.78 7.53 1.69
C GLY A 137 23.32 8.02 1.65
N ASP A 138 23.05 9.07 0.88
CA ASP A 138 21.71 9.63 0.73
C ASP A 138 20.76 8.65 0.03
N LEU A 139 21.22 7.96 -1.02
CA LEU A 139 20.44 6.95 -1.72
C LEU A 139 20.08 5.77 -0.81
N ARG A 140 21.04 5.31 -0.01
CA ARG A 140 20.81 4.26 0.98
C ARG A 140 19.75 4.69 1.99
N GLU A 141 19.88 5.88 2.57
CA GLU A 141 18.95 6.37 3.58
C GLU A 141 17.54 6.53 3.01
N GLN A 142 17.41 7.12 1.82
CA GLN A 142 16.13 7.23 1.12
C GLN A 142 15.50 5.86 0.87
N ALA A 143 16.29 4.88 0.43
CA ALA A 143 15.82 3.52 0.21
C ALA A 143 15.35 2.86 1.52
N LEU A 144 16.05 3.08 2.64
CA LEU A 144 15.64 2.58 3.96
C LEU A 144 14.33 3.23 4.43
N GLU A 145 14.18 4.54 4.27
CA GLU A 145 12.94 5.24 4.59
C GLU A 145 11.75 4.72 3.77
N ASP A 146 11.93 4.55 2.46
CA ASP A 146 10.89 4.01 1.56
C ASP A 146 10.45 2.62 1.99
N LEU A 147 11.43 1.79 2.34
CA LEU A 147 11.22 0.41 2.72
C LEU A 147 10.47 0.31 4.07
N ARG A 148 10.74 1.21 5.03
CA ARG A 148 9.98 1.33 6.28
C ARG A 148 8.58 1.88 6.08
N ARG A 149 8.41 2.88 5.20
CA ARG A 149 7.09 3.40 4.82
C ARG A 149 6.23 2.30 4.21
N GLU A 150 6.80 1.48 3.32
CA GLU A 150 6.10 0.35 2.72
C GLU A 150 5.78 -0.75 3.74
N ALA A 151 6.70 -1.07 4.65
CA ALA A 151 6.45 -2.02 5.73
C ALA A 151 5.29 -1.56 6.64
N ALA A 152 5.23 -0.28 6.96
CA ALA A 152 4.13 0.31 7.71
C ALA A 152 2.79 0.22 6.94
N ARG A 153 2.77 0.56 5.64
CA ARG A 153 1.58 0.39 4.79
C ARG A 153 1.10 -1.05 4.73
N GLN A 154 2.00 -2.01 4.60
CA GLN A 154 1.65 -3.43 4.64
C GLN A 154 1.06 -3.82 5.99
N LEU A 155 1.63 -3.38 7.11
CA LEU A 155 1.07 -3.59 8.45
C LEU A 155 -0.38 -3.09 8.51
N LEU A 156 -0.63 -1.84 8.12
CA LEU A 156 -1.99 -1.27 8.10
C LEU A 156 -2.95 -2.04 7.19
N SER A 157 -2.47 -2.48 6.03
CA SER A 157 -3.26 -3.32 5.11
C SER A 157 -3.68 -4.64 5.77
N ARG A 158 -2.78 -5.27 6.53
CA ARG A 158 -3.10 -6.47 7.33
C ARG A 158 -4.12 -6.15 8.41
N LEU A 159 -3.98 -5.03 9.11
CA LEU A 159 -4.95 -4.62 10.12
C LEU A 159 -6.34 -4.33 9.52
N ARG A 160 -6.41 -3.77 8.31
CA ARG A 160 -7.68 -3.51 7.61
C ARG A 160 -8.44 -4.78 7.28
N SER A 161 -7.73 -5.88 7.02
CA SER A 161 -8.37 -7.19 6.78
C SER A 161 -8.95 -7.84 8.03
N LEU A 162 -8.77 -7.24 9.21
CA LEU A 162 -9.38 -7.72 10.44
C LEU A 162 -10.83 -7.25 10.51
N ASP A 163 -11.74 -8.16 10.18
CA ASP A 163 -13.14 -8.00 10.52
C ASP A 163 -13.26 -7.97 12.05
N THR A 164 -13.51 -6.78 12.57
CA THR A 164 -13.81 -6.56 13.98
C THR A 164 -15.33 -6.67 14.15
N PRO A 165 -15.85 -7.70 14.84
CA PRO A 165 -17.28 -7.84 15.09
C PRO A 165 -17.79 -6.86 16.15
#